data_AF-A0A836QTU1-F1
#
_entry.id   AF-A0A836QTU1-F1
#
_cell.length_a   1.000
_cell.length_b   1.000
_cell.length_c   1.000
_cell.angle_alpha   90.00
_cell.angle_beta   90.00
_cell.angle_gamma   90.00
#
_symmetry.space_group_name_H-M   'P 1'
#
loop_
_entity.id
_entity.type
_entity.pdbx_description
1 polymer ?
#
loop_
_entity_poly.entity_id
_entity_poly.type
_entity_poly.pdbx_seq_one_letter_code
_entity_poly.pdbx_strand_id
1 'polypeptide(L)'
;MSKFNTVSFDAADTLFFIKEGLGNTYCNVLKKYSSSYDPSDISRCFKKHFSSRKGLHFDCLKGDELFKAEKQWWHSLVRDIFLQLGMFKDFDDYFDDLYDYFSLDAWQIYPDTIPTLKKLKDMNFKITIT
;
A
#
# COMPACT_ATOMS: atom_id res chain seq x y z
N MET A 1 -6.20 10.00 -36.58
CA MET A 1 -6.13 10.56 -35.20
C MET A 1 -6.58 9.48 -34.22
N SER A 2 -5.91 9.34 -33.08
CA SER A 2 -6.34 8.44 -32.00
C SER A 2 -7.67 8.91 -31.41
N LYS A 3 -8.59 7.98 -31.11
CA LYS A 3 -9.90 8.25 -30.47
C LYS A 3 -9.75 8.82 -29.05
N PHE A 4 -8.60 8.59 -28.43
CA PHE A 4 -8.28 9.02 -27.07
C PHE A 4 -6.97 9.81 -27.07
N ASN A 5 -6.85 10.75 -26.14
CA ASN A 5 -5.64 11.57 -25.96
C ASN A 5 -5.03 11.42 -24.55
N THR A 6 -5.66 10.65 -23.68
CA THR A 6 -5.28 10.48 -22.28
C THR A 6 -5.42 9.00 -21.89
N VAL A 7 -4.46 8.50 -21.11
CA VAL A 7 -4.49 7.18 -20.47
C VAL A 7 -4.39 7.39 -18.96
N SER A 8 -5.36 6.85 -18.23
CA SER A 8 -5.36 6.82 -16.76
C SER A 8 -4.90 5.45 -16.29
N PHE A 9 -4.03 5.41 -15.29
CA PHE A 9 -3.55 4.19 -14.65
C PHE A 9 -3.92 4.19 -13.18
N ASP A 10 -4.32 3.02 -12.66
CA ASP A 10 -4.05 2.70 -11.26
C ASP A 10 -2.53 2.49 -11.08
N ALA A 11 -2.02 2.67 -9.87
CA ALA A 11 -0.59 2.60 -9.58
C ALA A 11 -0.16 1.22 -9.06
N ALA A 12 -0.68 0.81 -7.91
CA ALA A 12 -0.30 -0.44 -7.27
C ALA A 12 -0.88 -1.65 -8.03
N ASP A 13 -0.13 -2.74 -8.14
CA ASP A 13 -0.44 -3.94 -8.94
C ASP A 13 -0.75 -3.66 -10.43
N THR A 14 -0.38 -2.46 -10.92
CA THR A 14 -0.46 -2.08 -12.35
C THR A 14 0.89 -1.56 -12.85
N LEU A 15 1.50 -0.59 -12.14
CA LEU A 15 2.80 0.00 -12.47
C LEU A 15 3.91 -0.53 -11.56
N PHE A 16 3.58 -0.88 -10.33
CA PHE A 16 4.51 -1.46 -9.37
C PHE A 16 3.77 -2.38 -8.41
N PHE A 17 4.49 -3.29 -7.76
CA PHE A 17 3.93 -4.29 -6.87
C PHE A 17 4.76 -4.40 -5.59
N ILE A 18 4.20 -5.04 -4.57
CA ILE A 18 4.92 -5.31 -3.31
C ILE A 18 5.93 -6.42 -3.57
N LYS A 19 7.22 -6.09 -3.53
CA LYS A 19 8.32 -6.96 -3.98
C LYS A 19 8.32 -8.34 -3.32
N GLU A 20 8.14 -8.38 -2.00
CA GLU A 20 8.19 -9.62 -1.22
C GLU A 20 6.79 -10.23 -0.99
N GLY A 21 5.75 -9.55 -1.47
CA GLY A 21 4.36 -9.81 -1.09
C GLY A 21 4.01 -9.22 0.29
N LEU A 22 2.72 -8.98 0.51
CA LEU A 22 2.21 -8.25 1.67
C LEU A 22 2.62 -8.90 3.01
N GLY A 23 2.27 -10.18 3.22
CA GLY A 23 2.55 -10.87 4.48
C GLY A 23 4.03 -10.98 4.81
N ASN A 24 4.87 -11.28 3.81
CA ASN A 24 6.32 -11.37 4.01
C ASN A 24 6.90 -10.00 4.37
N THR A 25 6.42 -8.93 3.75
CA THR A 25 6.83 -7.57 4.06
C THR A 25 6.53 -7.22 5.52
N TYR A 26 5.30 -7.52 5.99
CA TYR A 26 4.92 -7.34 7.39
C TYR A 26 5.83 -8.16 8.32
N CYS A 27 6.00 -9.45 8.03
CA CYS A 27 6.86 -10.33 8.82
C CYS A 27 8.33 -9.87 8.82
N ASN A 28 8.82 -9.27 7.74
CA ASN A 28 10.18 -8.76 7.67
C ASN A 28 10.40 -7.59 8.62
N VAL A 29 9.46 -6.65 8.68
CA VAL A 29 9.49 -5.53 9.64
C VAL A 29 9.28 -6.05 11.07
N LEU A 30 8.38 -7.02 11.26
CA LEU A 30 8.08 -7.61 12.57
C LEU A 30 9.30 -8.22 13.25
N LYS A 31 10.31 -8.71 12.51
CA LYS A 31 11.53 -9.33 13.10
C LYS A 31 12.20 -8.48 14.19
N LYS A 32 12.03 -7.16 14.18
CA LYS A 32 12.54 -6.24 15.22
C LYS A 32 11.74 -6.29 16.53
N TYR A 33 10.49 -6.75 16.50
CA TYR A 33 9.50 -6.63 17.59
C TYR A 33 8.96 -8.00 18.05
N SER A 34 8.71 -8.93 17.13
CA SER A 34 8.15 -10.25 17.40
C SER A 34 8.43 -11.22 16.25
N SER A 35 8.57 -12.52 16.55
CA SER A 35 8.90 -13.56 15.56
C SER A 35 7.82 -14.62 15.39
N SER A 36 6.59 -14.36 15.85
CA SER A 36 5.56 -15.41 16.03
C SER A 36 4.41 -15.39 15.01
N TYR A 37 4.50 -14.61 13.93
CA TYR A 37 3.40 -14.46 12.96
C TYR A 37 3.70 -15.14 11.63
N ASP A 38 2.68 -15.78 11.06
CA ASP A 38 2.74 -16.39 9.74
C ASP A 38 2.36 -15.36 8.64
N PRO A 39 3.17 -15.20 7.57
CA PRO A 39 2.87 -14.29 6.47
C PRO A 39 1.51 -14.51 5.80
N SER A 40 1.06 -15.77 5.69
CA SER A 40 -0.22 -16.12 5.07
C SER A 40 -1.40 -15.70 5.95
N ASP A 41 -1.26 -15.80 7.28
CA ASP A 41 -2.25 -15.33 8.24
C ASP A 41 -2.41 -13.82 8.23
N ILE A 42 -1.30 -13.09 8.17
CA ILE A 42 -1.31 -11.64 8.01
C ILE A 42 -2.01 -11.26 6.70
N SER A 43 -1.63 -11.87 5.58
CA SER A 43 -2.21 -11.56 4.27
C SER A 43 -3.72 -11.82 4.24
N ARG A 44 -4.15 -12.94 4.85
CA ARG A 44 -5.57 -13.30 4.99
C ARG A 44 -6.34 -12.30 5.84
N CYS A 45 -5.79 -11.90 6.98
CA CYS A 45 -6.43 -10.93 7.87
C CYS A 45 -6.48 -9.53 7.26
N PHE A 46 -5.41 -9.11 6.58
CA PHE A 46 -5.39 -7.86 5.84
C PHE A 46 -6.50 -7.84 4.80
N LYS A 47 -6.59 -8.86 3.93
CA LYS A 47 -7.64 -8.92 2.91
C LYS A 47 -9.03 -8.83 3.53
N LYS A 48 -9.28 -9.57 4.61
CA LYS A 48 -10.55 -9.55 5.34
C LYS A 48 -10.93 -8.15 5.83
N HIS A 49 -10.01 -7.48 6.54
CA HIS A 49 -10.28 -6.17 7.15
C HIS A 49 -10.25 -5.03 6.14
N PHE A 50 -9.40 -5.11 5.12
CA PHE A 50 -9.33 -4.13 4.05
C PHE A 50 -10.64 -4.11 3.25
N SER A 51 -11.15 -5.28 2.84
CA SER A 51 -12.37 -5.37 2.04
C SER A 51 -13.66 -5.00 2.79
N SER A 52 -13.65 -5.02 4.13
CA SER A 52 -14.84 -4.67 4.93
C SER A 52 -14.88 -3.20 5.36
N ARG A 53 -13.80 -2.45 5.16
CA ARG A 53 -13.67 -1.05 5.56
C ARG A 53 -14.20 -0.10 4.49
N LYS A 54 -14.70 1.05 4.95
CA LYS A 54 -14.90 2.20 4.07
C LYS A 54 -13.53 2.64 3.54
N GLY A 55 -13.46 2.94 2.24
CA GLY A 55 -12.23 3.39 1.60
C GLY A 55 -11.70 4.70 2.18
N LEU A 56 -10.46 5.02 1.81
CA LEU A 56 -9.76 6.27 2.16
C LEU A 56 -10.37 7.45 1.39
N HIS A 57 -11.56 7.90 1.80
CA HIS A 57 -12.26 9.03 1.18
C HIS A 57 -12.52 10.12 2.22
N PHE A 58 -11.74 11.21 2.15
CA PHE A 58 -11.79 12.33 3.08
C PHE A 58 -12.06 13.64 2.34
N ASP A 59 -13.31 13.86 1.93
CA ASP A 59 -13.70 14.97 1.05
C ASP A 59 -13.38 16.38 1.57
N CYS A 60 -13.32 16.52 2.90
CA CYS A 60 -13.18 17.82 3.56
C CYS A 60 -11.77 18.09 4.09
N LEU A 61 -10.85 17.12 4.04
CA LEU A 61 -9.51 17.26 4.62
C LEU A 61 -8.47 17.58 3.56
N LYS A 62 -7.47 18.39 3.93
CA LYS A 62 -6.35 18.77 3.05
C LYS A 62 -5.05 18.87 3.83
N GLY A 63 -3.93 18.77 3.12
CA GLY A 63 -2.59 18.93 3.70
C GLY A 63 -2.35 17.99 4.88
N ASP A 64 -1.82 18.52 5.97
CA ASP A 64 -1.45 17.74 7.16
C ASP A 64 -2.63 17.01 7.81
N GLU A 65 -3.85 17.57 7.75
CA GLU A 65 -5.03 16.92 8.31
C GLU A 65 -5.41 15.67 7.53
N LEU A 66 -5.33 15.74 6.19
CA LEU A 66 -5.55 14.59 5.32
C LEU A 66 -4.50 13.52 5.58
N PHE A 67 -3.22 13.90 5.61
CA PHE A 67 -2.12 12.97 5.88
C PHE A 67 -2.31 12.21 7.21
N LYS A 68 -2.66 12.93 8.29
CA LYS A 68 -2.93 12.32 9.59
C LYS A 68 -4.13 11.37 9.55
N ALA A 69 -5.20 11.75 8.85
CA ALA A 69 -6.39 10.90 8.72
C ALA A 69 -6.10 9.61 7.93
N GLU A 70 -5.31 9.69 6.86
CA GLU A 70 -4.88 8.53 6.09
C GLU A 70 -3.97 7.61 6.90
N LYS A 71 -2.95 8.16 7.58
CA LYS A 71 -2.08 7.37 8.46
C LYS A 71 -2.88 6.70 9.58
N GLN A 72 -3.85 7.39 10.19
CA GLN A 72 -4.71 6.82 11.22
C GLN A 72 -5.61 5.69 10.69
N TRP A 73 -6.11 5.81 9.45
CA TRP A 73 -6.89 4.77 8.81
C TRP A 73 -6.05 3.49 8.62
N TRP A 74 -4.81 3.65 8.13
CA TRP A 74 -3.85 2.55 8.00
C TRP A 74 -3.48 1.94 9.35
N HIS A 75 -3.19 2.78 10.36
CA HIS A 75 -2.93 2.34 11.74
C HIS A 75 -4.04 1.44 12.25
N SER A 76 -5.29 1.90 12.09
CA SER A 76 -6.46 1.18 12.55
C SER A 76 -6.64 -0.15 11.81
N LEU A 77 -6.33 -0.22 10.51
CA LEU A 77 -6.38 -1.47 9.74
C LEU A 77 -5.35 -2.48 10.24
N VAL A 78 -4.09 -2.04 10.38
CA VAL A 78 -3.00 -2.90 10.87
C VAL A 78 -3.31 -3.37 12.29
N ARG A 79 -3.83 -2.48 13.14
CA ARG A 79 -4.23 -2.83 14.51
C ARG A 79 -5.28 -3.92 14.57
N ASP A 80 -6.28 -3.89 13.69
CA ASP A 80 -7.32 -4.93 13.63
C ASP A 80 -6.79 -6.30 13.19
N ILE A 81 -5.73 -6.32 12.37
CA ILE A 81 -5.03 -7.55 12.01
C ILE A 81 -4.43 -8.17 13.28
N PHE A 82 -3.67 -7.39 14.06
CA PHE A 82 -3.00 -7.90 15.26
C PHE A 82 -3.94 -8.13 16.45
N LEU A 83 -5.07 -7.42 16.54
CA LEU A 83 -6.11 -7.80 17.50
C LEU A 83 -6.65 -9.21 17.23
N GLN A 84 -6.71 -9.64 15.97
CA GLN A 84 -7.18 -10.97 15.60
C GLN A 84 -6.07 -12.03 15.71
N LEU A 85 -4.83 -11.70 15.34
CA LEU A 85 -3.71 -12.64 15.31
C LEU A 85 -2.95 -12.75 16.65
N GLY A 86 -3.22 -11.84 17.59
CA GLY A 86 -2.53 -11.73 18.87
C GLY A 86 -1.74 -10.43 18.92
N MET A 87 -2.12 -9.54 19.84
CA MET A 87 -1.50 -8.23 20.00
C MET A 87 -0.15 -8.35 20.73
N PHE A 88 0.75 -7.40 20.49
CA PHE A 88 2.06 -7.32 21.15
C PHE A 88 2.31 -5.90 21.68
N LYS A 89 3.27 -5.77 22.60
CA LYS A 89 3.50 -4.54 23.38
C LYS A 89 3.93 -3.35 22.51
N ASP A 90 4.85 -3.58 21.59
CA ASP A 90 5.52 -2.52 20.81
C ASP A 90 4.83 -2.30 19.45
N PHE A 91 3.49 -2.42 19.42
CA PHE A 91 2.68 -2.34 18.19
C PHE A 91 2.79 -0.98 17.49
N ASP A 92 2.76 0.12 18.24
CA ASP A 92 2.77 1.47 17.65
C ASP A 92 4.12 1.76 16.99
N ASP A 93 5.24 1.40 17.64
CA ASP A 93 6.58 1.51 17.05
C ASP A 93 6.70 0.64 15.79
N TYR A 94 6.17 -0.59 15.82
CA TYR A 94 6.11 -1.46 14.64
C TYR A 94 5.29 -0.84 13.50
N PHE A 95 4.15 -0.22 13.82
CA PHE A 95 3.31 0.40 12.80
C PHE A 95 4.05 1.55 12.13
N ASP A 96 4.75 2.39 12.88
CA ASP A 96 5.52 3.50 12.31
C ASP A 96 6.62 2.98 11.37
N ASP A 97 7.39 1.97 11.81
CA ASP A 97 8.41 1.32 10.98
C ASP A 97 7.80 0.68 9.71
N LEU A 98 6.64 0.04 9.83
CA LEU A 98 5.93 -0.57 8.72
C LEU A 98 5.43 0.48 7.73
N TYR A 99 4.82 1.56 8.23
CA TYR A 99 4.30 2.66 7.43
C TYR A 99 5.41 3.34 6.64
N ASP A 100 6.54 3.60 7.29
CA ASP A 100 7.73 4.19 6.65
C ASP A 100 8.33 3.24 5.60
N TYR A 101 8.38 1.92 5.87
CA TYR A 101 8.85 0.95 4.87
C TYR A 101 7.97 0.93 3.61
N PHE A 102 6.65 1.06 3.76
CA PHE A 102 5.72 1.17 2.64
C PHE A 102 5.76 2.53 1.93
N SER A 103 6.46 3.55 2.46
CA SER A 103 6.62 4.82 1.76
C SER A 103 7.54 4.70 0.53
N LEU A 104 8.51 3.78 0.55
CA LEU A 104 9.52 3.64 -0.50
C LEU A 104 9.97 2.19 -0.74
N ASP A 105 10.42 1.50 0.31
CA ASP A 105 11.23 0.27 0.18
C ASP A 105 10.42 -0.99 -0.17
N ALA A 106 9.12 -1.00 0.06
CA ALA A 106 8.26 -2.15 -0.20
C ALA A 106 8.04 -2.47 -1.69
N TRP A 107 8.34 -1.53 -2.59
CA TRP A 107 7.83 -1.54 -3.96
C TRP A 107 8.87 -1.97 -5.00
N GLN A 108 8.41 -2.64 -6.04
CA GLN A 108 9.19 -2.93 -7.24
C GLN A 108 8.35 -2.64 -8.49
N ILE A 109 8.96 -1.98 -9.49
CA ILE A 109 8.32 -1.71 -10.77
C ILE A 109 8.20 -2.97 -11.63
N TYR A 110 7.13 -3.09 -12.43
CA TYR A 110 7.09 -4.15 -13.44
C TYR A 110 8.11 -3.86 -14.56
N PRO A 111 8.71 -4.89 -15.18
CA PRO A 111 9.73 -4.70 -16.22
C PRO A 111 9.25 -3.87 -17.42
N ASP A 112 7.96 -3.91 -17.72
CA ASP A 112 7.32 -3.24 -18.85
C ASP A 112 6.72 -1.86 -18.49
N THR A 113 6.69 -1.47 -17.22
CA THR A 113 6.17 -0.16 -16.78
C THR A 113 6.87 0.99 -17.48
N ILE A 114 8.20 1.08 -17.34
CA ILE A 114 8.96 2.19 -17.91
C ILE A 114 8.90 2.19 -19.46
N PRO A 115 9.09 1.05 -20.16
CA PRO A 115 8.87 0.99 -21.61
C PRO A 115 7.47 1.45 -22.04
N THR A 116 6.43 1.03 -21.34
CA THR A 116 5.03 1.37 -21.67
C THR A 116 4.76 2.87 -21.50
N LEU A 117 5.16 3.44 -20.37
CA LEU A 117 4.97 4.87 -20.10
C LEU A 117 5.75 5.74 -21.11
N LYS A 118 6.97 5.34 -21.50
CA LYS A 118 7.74 6.03 -22.55
C LYS A 118 7.02 5.97 -23.89
N LYS A 119 6.57 4.78 -24.31
CA LYS A 119 5.86 4.60 -25.58
C LYS A 119 4.58 5.45 -25.65
N LEU A 120 3.80 5.51 -24.56
CA LEU A 120 2.60 6.34 -24.51
C LEU A 120 2.93 7.84 -24.63
N LYS A 121 4.01 8.29 -23.99
CA LYS A 121 4.49 9.67 -24.11
C LYS A 121 4.95 9.99 -25.53
N ASP A 122 5.68 9.08 -26.18
CA ASP A 122 6.14 9.23 -27.57
C ASP A 122 4.97 9.27 -28.57
N MET A 123 3.87 8.59 -28.24
CA MET A 123 2.59 8.64 -28.96
C MET A 123 1.74 9.88 -28.61
N ASN A 124 2.28 10.81 -27.80
CA ASN A 124 1.64 12.05 -27.37
C ASN A 124 0.35 11.85 -26.54
N PHE A 125 0.25 10.74 -25.80
CA PHE A 125 -0.80 10.58 -24.79
C PHE A 125 -0.44 11.37 -23.51
N LYS A 126 -1.45 12.00 -22.91
CA LYS A 126 -1.39 12.43 -21.52
C LYS A 126 -1.50 11.21 -20.61
N ILE A 127 -0.68 11.15 -19.57
CA ILE A 127 -0.67 10.06 -18.59
C ILE A 127 -1.09 10.65 -17.24
N THR A 128 -2.03 9.99 -16.57
CA THR A 128 -2.48 10.36 -15.22
C THR A 128 -2.62 9.11 -14.35
N ILE A 129 -2.52 9.31 -13.03
CA ILE A 129 -2.79 8.27 -12.03
C ILE A 129 -4.14 8.58 -11.38
N THR A 130 -4.97 7.57 -11.12
CA THR A 130 -6.29 7.68 -10.49
C THR A 130 -6.53 6.59 -9.48
#